data_AF-A0A7J4ZYM8-F1
#
_entry.id   AF-A0A7J4ZYM8-F1
#
_cell.length_a   1.000
_cell.length_b   1.000
_cell.length_c   1.000
_cell.angle_alpha   90.00
_cell.angle_beta   90.00
_cell.angle_gamma   90.00
#
_symmetry.space_group_name_H-M   'P 1'
#
loop_
_entity.id
_entity.type
_entity.pdbx_description
1 polymer ?
#
loop_
_entity_poly.entity_id
_entity_poly.type
_entity_poly.pdbx_seq_one_letter_code
_entity_poly.pdbx_strand_id
1 'polypeptide(L)'
;MASFQCSSCGREIKPAASCPHCGAHQPQWVEHLAEIERSIAEMKAREAAIASEQRQIAAKMQAALFQRDILAHAGEERLKQATRPRRVLRRRPGRRPPTAA
;
A
#
# COMPACT_ATOMS: atom_id res chain seq x y z
N MET A 1 -22.64 19.47 -14.25
CA MET A 1 -21.71 20.09 -15.22
C MET A 1 -21.86 21.58 -15.08
N ALA A 2 -20.80 22.32 -14.75
CA ALA A 2 -20.86 23.78 -14.70
C ALA A 2 -21.21 24.32 -16.10
N SER A 3 -22.10 25.30 -16.18
CA SER A 3 -22.44 26.04 -17.40
C SER A 3 -21.94 27.48 -17.28
N PHE A 4 -21.47 28.05 -18.38
CA PHE A 4 -20.97 29.42 -18.44
C PHE A 4 -21.90 30.24 -19.31
N GLN A 5 -22.24 31.46 -18.89
CA GLN A 5 -22.90 32.42 -19.77
C GLN A 5 -21.85 33.24 -20.50
N CYS A 6 -21.96 33.35 -21.82
CA CYS A 6 -21.07 34.20 -22.59
C CYS A 6 -21.45 35.67 -22.42
N SER A 7 -20.52 36.49 -21.94
CA SER A 7 -20.69 37.94 -21.79
C SER A 7 -20.92 38.68 -23.11
N SER A 8 -20.52 38.09 -24.24
CA SER A 8 -20.61 38.72 -25.57
C SER A 8 -21.87 38.31 -26.35
N CYS A 9 -22.33 37.07 -26.27
CA CYS A 9 -23.52 36.60 -27.00
C CYS A 9 -24.69 36.14 -26.12
N GLY A 10 -24.55 36.20 -24.79
CA GLY A 10 -25.58 35.88 -23.80
C GLY A 10 -25.97 34.40 -23.68
N ARG A 11 -25.44 33.53 -24.55
CA ARG A 11 -25.76 32.10 -24.59
C ARG A 11 -25.05 31.33 -23.49
N GLU A 12 -25.73 30.30 -22.98
CA GLU A 12 -25.12 29.30 -22.14
C GLU A 12 -24.23 28.38 -22.99
N ILE A 13 -23.00 28.20 -22.53
CA ILE A 13 -21.99 27.38 -23.17
C ILE A 13 -21.38 26.43 -22.14
N LYS A 14 -20.82 25.33 -22.63
CA LYS A 14 -19.95 24.48 -21.81
C LYS A 14 -18.68 25.25 -21.43
N PRO A 15 -18.02 24.91 -20.31
CA PRO A 15 -16.78 25.55 -19.90
C PRO A 15 -15.72 25.47 -21.00
N ALA A 16 -15.37 26.63 -21.55
CA ALA A 16 -14.42 26.75 -22.65
C ALA A 16 -13.70 28.10 -22.57
N ALA A 17 -12.44 28.13 -23.01
CA ALA A 17 -11.63 29.34 -23.05
C ALA A 17 -12.19 30.41 -24.01
N SER A 18 -12.94 29.98 -25.04
CA SER A 18 -13.60 30.86 -26.00
C SER A 18 -15.01 30.36 -26.31
N CYS A 19 -15.93 31.29 -26.58
CA CYS A 19 -17.29 30.95 -26.96
C CYS A 19 -17.32 30.27 -28.34
N PRO A 20 -17.92 29.08 -28.50
CA PRO A 20 -18.00 28.39 -29.79
C PRO A 20 -18.93 29.10 -30.79
N HIS A 21 -19.74 30.06 -30.34
CA HIS A 21 -20.71 30.76 -31.19
C HIS A 21 -20.22 32.13 -31.67
N CYS A 22 -19.54 32.90 -30.81
CA CYS A 22 -19.09 34.25 -31.15
C CYS A 22 -17.57 34.45 -31.06
N GLY A 23 -16.80 33.44 -30.63
CA GLY A 23 -15.34 33.53 -30.54
C GLY A 23 -14.80 34.36 -29.37
N ALA A 24 -15.66 35.00 -28.57
CA ALA A 24 -15.24 35.82 -27.44
C ALA A 24 -14.49 34.99 -26.38
N HIS A 25 -13.38 35.52 -25.88
CA HIS A 25 -12.60 34.93 -24.79
C HIS A 25 -13.38 35.00 -23.47
N GLN A 26 -13.30 33.94 -22.67
CA GLN A 26 -14.05 33.79 -21.43
C GLN A 26 -13.10 33.82 -20.22
N PRO A 27 -12.97 34.95 -19.50
CA PRO A 27 -12.05 35.05 -18.36
C PRO A 27 -12.42 34.11 -17.21
N GLN A 28 -13.73 33.89 -16.98
CA GLN A 28 -14.26 32.96 -15.96
C GLN A 28 -13.79 31.51 -16.13
N TRP A 29 -13.33 31.12 -17.33
CA TRP A 29 -12.78 29.78 -17.57
C TRP A 29 -11.45 29.57 -16.84
N VAL A 30 -10.58 30.59 -16.84
CA VAL A 30 -9.25 30.52 -16.18
C VAL A 30 -9.42 30.40 -14.67
N GLU A 31 -10.32 31.19 -14.10
CA GLU A 31 -10.62 31.16 -12.66
C GLU A 31 -11.18 29.81 -12.22
N HIS A 32 -12.12 29.25 -12.98
CA HIS A 32 -12.70 27.95 -12.70
C HIS A 32 -11.66 26.83 -12.83
N LEU A 33 -10.74 26.92 -13.81
CA LEU A 33 -9.61 25.99 -13.92
C LEU A 33 -8.73 26.03 -12.68
N ALA A 34 -8.36 27.24 -12.23
CA ALA A 34 -7.54 27.43 -11.04
C ALA A 34 -8.24 26.89 -9.77
N GLU A 35 -9.56 27.01 -9.66
CA GLU A 35 -10.34 26.43 -8.56
C GLU A 35 -10.29 24.90 -8.55
N ILE A 36 -10.48 24.29 -9.72
CA ILE A 36 -10.38 22.82 -9.88
C ILE A 36 -8.97 22.36 -9.54
N GLU A 37 -7.95 23.06 -10.04
CA GLU A 37 -6.55 22.72 -9.77
C GLU A 37 -6.19 22.82 -8.28
N ARG A 38 -6.68 23.85 -7.58
CA ARG A 38 -6.55 23.95 -6.12
C ARG A 38 -7.21 22.75 -5.42
N SER A 39 -8.43 22.39 -5.82
CA SER A 39 -9.13 21.24 -5.25
C SER A 39 -8.38 19.92 -5.50
N ILE A 40 -7.81 19.74 -6.69
CA ILE A 40 -6.97 18.59 -7.03
C ILE A 40 -5.70 18.56 -6.16
N ALA A 41 -5.04 19.70 -5.98
CA ALA A 41 -3.84 19.79 -5.15
C ALA A 41 -4.12 19.41 -3.69
N GLU A 42 -5.24 19.87 -3.13
CA GLU A 42 -5.69 19.47 -1.79
C GLU A 42 -5.97 17.97 -1.68
N MET A 43 -6.66 17.38 -2.65
CA MET A 43 -6.91 15.94 -2.68
C MET A 43 -5.61 15.14 -2.75
N LYS A 44 -4.66 15.55 -3.61
CA LYS A 44 -3.34 14.91 -3.73
C LYS A 44 -2.52 15.01 -2.45
N ALA A 45 -2.61 16.12 -1.72
CA ALA A 45 -1.93 16.27 -0.43
C ALA A 45 -2.48 15.26 0.60
N ARG A 46 -3.80 15.05 0.62
CA ARG A 46 -4.43 14.01 1.47
C ARG A 46 -4.02 12.60 1.05
N GLU A 47 -3.96 12.32 -0.26
CA GLU A 47 -3.49 11.02 -0.77
C GLU A 47 -2.05 10.73 -0.35
N ALA A 48 -1.16 11.72 -0.39
CA ALA A 48 0.23 11.57 0.05
C ALA A 48 0.32 11.21 1.55
N ALA A 49 -0.54 11.79 2.39
CA ALA A 49 -0.64 11.45 3.81
C ALA A 49 -1.11 9.99 3.99
N ILE A 50 -2.17 9.58 3.30
CA ILE A 50 -2.70 8.20 3.35
C ILE A 50 -1.64 7.19 2.88
N ALA A 51 -0.86 7.52 1.84
CA ALA A 51 0.21 6.64 1.37
C ALA A 51 1.28 6.39 2.46
N SER A 52 1.55 7.37 3.33
CA SER A 52 2.46 7.18 4.45
C SER A 52 1.89 6.20 5.48
N GLU A 53 0.60 6.29 5.79
CA GLU A 53 -0.11 5.39 6.70
C GLU A 53 -0.15 3.96 6.14
N GLN A 54 -0.43 3.81 4.85
CA GLN A 54 -0.42 2.52 4.17
C GLN A 54 0.94 1.82 4.29
N ARG A 55 2.05 2.56 4.15
CA ARG A 55 3.40 1.99 4.35
C ARG A 55 3.61 1.51 5.78
N GLN A 56 3.14 2.27 6.78
CA GLN A 56 3.25 1.86 8.19
C GLN A 56 2.41 0.62 8.48
N ILE A 57 1.18 0.56 7.96
CA ILE A 57 0.30 -0.60 8.09
C ILE A 57 0.94 -1.83 7.41
N ALA A 58 1.47 -1.67 6.20
CA ALA A 58 2.14 -2.74 5.48
C ALA A 58 3.35 -3.27 6.27
N ALA A 59 4.18 -2.40 6.84
CA ALA A 59 5.31 -2.81 7.68
C ALA A 59 4.86 -3.61 8.91
N LYS A 60 3.82 -3.14 9.62
CA LYS A 60 3.23 -3.87 10.76
C LYS A 60 2.65 -5.22 10.34
N MET A 61 2.00 -5.28 9.18
CA MET A 61 1.45 -6.51 8.63
C MET A 61 2.56 -7.54 8.34
N GLN A 62 3.67 -7.12 7.72
CA GLN A 62 4.81 -8.00 7.48
C GLN A 62 5.42 -8.52 8.78
N ALA A 63 5.56 -7.66 9.80
CA ALA A 63 6.04 -8.10 11.11
C ALA A 63 5.11 -9.13 11.78
N ALA A 64 3.79 -8.95 11.69
CA ALA A 64 2.82 -9.89 12.22
C ALA A 64 2.84 -11.24 11.47
N LEU A 65 2.97 -11.21 10.14
CA LEU A 65 3.13 -12.43 9.33
C LEU A 65 4.41 -13.18 9.71
N PHE A 66 5.52 -12.46 9.88
CA PHE A 66 6.77 -13.06 10.32
C PHE A 66 6.64 -13.74 11.69
N GLN A 67 6.01 -13.07 12.66
CA GLN A 67 5.74 -13.66 13.97
C GLN A 67 4.88 -14.93 13.88
N ARG A 68 3.84 -14.90 13.04
CA ARG A 68 2.98 -16.07 12.78
C ARG A 68 3.80 -17.24 12.25
N ASP A 69 4.66 -16.98 11.27
CA ASP A 69 5.45 -18.03 10.61
C ASP A 69 6.49 -18.63 11.57
N ILE A 70 7.10 -17.83 12.47
CA ILE A 70 7.95 -18.36 13.55
C ILE A 70 7.16 -19.33 14.45
N LEU A 71 5.96 -18.94 14.90
CA LEU A 71 5.14 -19.77 15.77
C LEU A 71 4.67 -21.05 15.06
N ALA A 72 4.30 -20.96 13.78
CA ALA A 72 3.93 -22.10 12.96
C ALA A 72 5.09 -23.10 12.85
N HIS A 73 6.30 -22.63 12.50
CA HIS A 73 7.49 -23.49 12.42
C HIS A 73 7.90 -24.08 13.77
N ALA A 74 7.77 -23.34 14.87
CA ALA A 74 8.02 -23.88 16.21
C ALA A 74 7.04 -25.01 16.57
N GLY A 75 5.77 -24.89 16.15
CA GLY A 75 4.77 -25.94 16.27
C GLY A 75 5.13 -27.18 15.44
N GLU A 76 5.51 -26.99 14.17
CA GLU A 76 5.95 -28.06 13.28
C GLU A 76 7.17 -28.82 13.81
N GLU A 77 8.19 -28.12 14.30
CA GLU A 77 9.39 -28.76 14.86
C GLU A 77 9.08 -29.54 16.14
N ARG A 78 8.19 -29.05 17.00
CA ARG A 78 7.71 -29.81 18.17
C ARG A 78 6.98 -31.08 17.76
N LEU A 79 6.13 -31.04 16.73
CA LEU A 79 5.42 -32.21 16.22
C LEU A 79 6.39 -33.24 15.61
N LYS A 80 7.37 -32.79 14.83
CA LYS A 80 8.43 -33.66 14.28
C LYS A 80 9.28 -34.28 15.38
N GLN A 81 9.65 -33.52 16.42
CA GLN A 81 10.41 -34.05 17.56
C GLN A 81 9.60 -35.07 18.37
N ALA A 82 8.32 -34.82 18.62
CA ALA A 82 7.43 -35.74 19.33
C ALA A 82 7.25 -37.07 18.59
N THR A 83 7.23 -37.04 17.25
CA THR A 83 7.09 -38.25 16.41
C THR A 83 8.43 -38.92 16.08
N ARG A 84 9.57 -38.28 16.37
CA ARG A 84 10.88 -38.83 16.05
C ARG A 84 11.25 -39.96 17.02
N PRO A 85 11.50 -41.19 16.54
CA PRO A 85 11.92 -42.28 17.40
C PRO A 85 13.27 -41.93 18.04
N ARG A 86 13.33 -41.99 19.37
CA ARG A 86 14.52 -41.66 20.18
C ARG A 86 15.66 -42.60 19.77
N ARG A 87 16.61 -42.11 18.96
CA ARG A 87 17.81 -42.86 18.59
C ARG A 87 18.67 -43.01 19.85
N VAL A 88 18.50 -44.14 20.53
CA VAL A 88 19.45 -44.57 21.54
C VAL A 88 20.77 -44.80 20.81
N LEU A 89 21.83 -44.09 21.23
CA LEU A 89 23.20 -44.40 20.82
C LEU A 89 23.48 -45.86 21.22
N ARG A 90 23.28 -46.80 20.28
CA ARG A 90 23.75 -48.16 20.45
C ARG A 90 25.26 -48.07 20.57
N ARG A 91 25.79 -48.26 21.80
CA ARG A 91 27.22 -48.53 22.00
C ARG A 91 27.56 -49.70 21.09
N ARG A 92 28.42 -49.45 20.11
CA ARG A 92 28.92 -50.49 19.20
C ARG A 92 29.62 -51.54 20.07
N PRO A 93 29.19 -52.81 20.10
CA PRO A 93 29.91 -53.83 20.85
C PRO A 93 31.31 -53.94 20.22
N GLY A 94 32.36 -53.57 20.97
CA GLY A 94 33.74 -53.61 20.52
C GLY A 94 34.54 -52.30 20.60
N ARG A 95 33.98 -51.17 21.04
CA ARG A 95 34.79 -49.99 21.40
C ARG A 95 34.93 -49.86 22.91
N ARG A 96 36.11 -50.19 23.44
CA ARG A 96 36.54 -49.85 24.80
C ARG A 96 36.47 -48.32 24.98
N PRO A 97 35.95 -47.80 26.11
CA PRO A 97 36.02 -46.38 26.42
C PRO A 97 37.49 -45.94 26.57
N PRO A 98 37.85 -44.69 26.21
CA PRO A 98 39.23 -44.19 26.18
C PRO A 98 39.73 -43.80 27.59
N THR A 99 39.42 -44.60 28.60
CA THR A 99 39.89 -44.42 29.98
C THR A 99 40.16 -45.81 30.57
N ALA A 100 41.26 -46.40 30.14
CA ALA A 100 41.94 -47.49 30.83
C ALA A 100 43.44 -47.35 30.52
N ALA A 101 44.13 -46.62 31.38
CA ALA A 101 45.57 -46.70 31.57
C ALA A 101 45.87 -47.80 32.58
#